data_AF-A0A202DTW5-F1
#
_entry.id   AF-A0A202DTW5-F1
#
_cell.length_a   1.000
_cell.length_b   1.000
_cell.length_c   1.000
_cell.angle_alpha   90.00
_cell.angle_beta   90.00
_cell.angle_gamma   90.00
#
_symmetry.space_group_name_H-M   'P 1'
#
loop_
_entity.id
_entity.type
_entity.pdbx_description
1 polymer ?
#
loop_
_entity_poly.entity_id
_entity_poly.type
_entity_poly.pdbx_seq_one_letter_code
_entity_poly.pdbx_strand_id
1 'polypeptide(L)'
;MGQKEPYKISRSKIEDFIRCPRCFWLEARLKIKKPSMPPFLINSAVDALLKAEFDTYRAKKEQHPWQIEFKVDAKPFAHKDLERWRHTFTGVQHLHEPTNLLIFGGVDDVWVTPDDELVVVDYKATAKNKEITDLEESKWHDSYRRQMEVYQWLLRGEGHKVSDTGYFVYANGIASGKGFFNKVEFRTNIFPYKGDDKWIEPALTKIKQVLESDMPKEDPECEHCAYARARTQLTIEALKTARNSK
;
A
#
# COMPACT_ATOMS: atom_id res chain seq x y z
N MET A 1 -14.14 -26.24 4.33
CA MET A 1 -14.30 -25.18 3.32
C MET A 1 -15.54 -24.37 3.67
N GLY A 2 -15.56 -23.06 3.39
CA GLY A 2 -16.75 -22.21 3.58
C GLY A 2 -16.85 -21.51 4.94
N GLN A 3 -16.08 -20.44 5.16
CA GLN A 3 -16.45 -19.45 6.18
C GLN A 3 -17.77 -18.80 5.76
N LYS A 4 -18.74 -18.75 6.69
CA LYS A 4 -20.02 -18.05 6.49
C LYS A 4 -19.81 -16.53 6.48
N GLU A 5 -18.93 -16.04 7.34
CA GLU A 5 -18.58 -14.62 7.41
C GLU A 5 -17.50 -14.25 6.37
N PRO A 6 -17.55 -13.03 5.80
CA PRO A 6 -16.50 -12.53 4.92
C PRO A 6 -15.11 -12.55 5.56
N TYR A 7 -14.12 -13.07 4.83
CA TYR A 7 -12.74 -13.09 5.31
C TYR A 7 -12.03 -11.78 4.94
N LYS A 8 -11.61 -11.02 5.94
CA LYS A 8 -10.98 -9.70 5.74
C LYS A 8 -9.54 -9.82 5.22
N ILE A 9 -9.26 -9.15 4.10
CA ILE A 9 -7.93 -9.02 3.51
C ILE A 9 -7.62 -7.53 3.32
N SER A 10 -6.54 -7.05 3.93
CA SER A 10 -6.09 -5.67 3.71
C SER A 10 -5.40 -5.55 2.36
N ARG A 11 -5.36 -4.33 1.80
CA ARG A 11 -4.55 -3.99 0.63
C ARG A 11 -3.08 -4.43 0.78
N SER A 12 -2.49 -4.29 1.97
CA SER A 12 -1.12 -4.76 2.23
C SER A 12 -0.98 -6.28 2.17
N LYS A 13 -2.00 -7.05 2.56
CA LYS A 13 -1.99 -8.52 2.45
C LYS A 13 -2.09 -9.00 1.00
N ILE A 14 -2.75 -8.25 0.13
CA ILE A 14 -2.73 -8.52 -1.32
C ILE A 14 -1.30 -8.40 -1.84
N GLU A 15 -0.60 -7.33 -1.46
CA GLU A 15 0.82 -7.16 -1.82
C GLU A 15 1.70 -8.27 -1.23
N ASP A 16 1.46 -8.71 0.00
CA ASP A 16 2.18 -9.85 0.60
C ASP A 16 1.97 -11.14 -0.20
N PHE A 17 0.76 -11.38 -0.69
CA PHE A 17 0.46 -12.51 -1.57
C PHE A 17 1.22 -12.43 -2.90
N ILE A 18 1.21 -11.26 -3.55
CA ILE A 18 1.93 -11.04 -4.81
C ILE A 18 3.44 -11.27 -4.63
N ARG A 19 3.99 -10.84 -3.49
CA ARG A 19 5.42 -11.02 -3.18
C ARG A 19 5.79 -12.46 -2.86
N CYS A 20 4.94 -13.20 -2.15
CA CYS A 20 5.19 -14.61 -1.84
C CYS A 20 3.91 -15.29 -1.32
N PRO A 21 3.27 -16.17 -2.12
CA PRO A 21 2.07 -16.90 -1.70
C PRO A 21 2.27 -17.75 -0.43
N ARG A 22 3.48 -18.31 -0.23
CA ARG A 22 3.79 -19.10 0.98
C ARG A 22 3.82 -18.23 2.23
N CYS A 23 4.51 -17.09 2.19
CA CYS A 23 4.55 -16.17 3.33
C CYS A 23 3.15 -15.65 3.67
N PHE A 24 2.37 -15.28 2.64
CA PHE A 24 0.97 -14.91 2.82
C PHE A 24 0.16 -16.03 3.48
N TRP A 25 0.27 -17.26 2.99
CA TRP A 25 -0.45 -18.42 3.52
C TRP A 25 -0.09 -18.69 4.99
N LEU A 26 1.19 -18.67 5.34
CA LEU A 26 1.70 -18.88 6.70
C LEU A 26 1.12 -17.84 7.67
N GLU A 27 1.07 -16.58 7.28
CA GLU A 27 0.46 -15.54 8.11
C GLU A 27 -1.06 -15.69 8.19
N ALA A 28 -1.74 -15.92 7.07
CA ALA A 28 -3.19 -15.99 7.03
C ALA A 28 -3.74 -17.19 7.82
N ARG A 29 -3.16 -18.37 7.61
CA ARG A 29 -3.60 -19.65 8.17
C ARG A 29 -2.98 -19.98 9.52
N LEU A 30 -1.67 -19.76 9.68
CA LEU A 30 -0.93 -20.18 10.87
C LEU A 30 -0.51 -19.02 11.79
N LYS A 31 -0.82 -17.77 11.40
CA LYS A 31 -0.43 -16.55 12.13
C LYS A 31 1.09 -16.40 12.29
N ILE A 32 1.86 -17.06 11.44
CA ILE A 32 3.32 -16.93 11.39
C ILE A 32 3.67 -15.74 10.50
N LYS A 33 4.08 -14.64 11.13
CA LYS A 33 4.44 -13.41 10.43
C LYS A 33 5.92 -13.38 10.07
N LYS A 34 6.24 -12.68 8.99
CA LYS A 34 7.62 -12.28 8.67
C LYS A 34 8.15 -11.37 9.78
N PRO A 35 9.47 -11.35 10.05
CA PRO A 35 10.06 -10.37 10.95
C PRO A 35 9.68 -8.94 10.54
N SER A 36 9.27 -8.12 11.52
CA SER A 36 8.88 -6.73 11.27
C SER A 36 10.10 -5.83 11.10
N MET A 37 9.94 -4.77 10.30
CA MET A 37 10.90 -3.66 10.21
C MET A 37 10.51 -2.53 11.19
N PRO A 38 11.48 -1.72 11.67
CA PRO A 38 11.17 -0.53 12.46
C PRO A 38 10.24 0.42 11.68
N PRO A 39 9.37 1.17 12.37
CA PRO A 39 8.43 2.07 11.72
C PRO A 39 9.13 3.28 11.08
N PHE A 40 8.61 3.75 9.94
CA PHE A 40 9.04 5.00 9.29
C PHE A 40 8.30 6.21 9.88
N LEU A 41 8.63 6.59 11.11
CA LEU A 41 7.90 7.63 11.86
C LEU A 41 7.99 9.02 11.21
N ILE A 42 9.13 9.39 10.61
CA ILE A 42 9.26 10.66 9.88
C ILE A 42 8.32 10.68 8.67
N ASN A 43 8.29 9.61 7.88
CA ASN A 43 7.38 9.50 6.74
C ASN A 43 5.92 9.59 7.17
N SER A 44 5.59 8.96 8.31
CA SER A 44 4.24 9.01 8.90
C SER A 44 3.89 10.42 9.39
N ALA A 45 4.84 11.17 9.92
CA ALA A 45 4.63 12.56 10.32
C ALA A 45 4.40 13.48 9.11
N VAL A 46 5.18 13.30 8.03
CA VAL A 46 4.96 14.02 6.76
C VAL A 46 3.57 13.71 6.20
N ASP A 47 3.17 12.44 6.18
CA ASP A 47 1.84 12.02 5.76
C ASP A 47 0.72 12.69 6.58
N ALA A 48 0.83 12.69 7.92
CA ALA A 48 -0.14 13.34 8.79
C ALA A 48 -0.23 14.87 8.57
N LEU A 49 0.92 15.53 8.33
CA LEU A 49 0.97 16.96 8.04
C LEU A 49 0.36 17.28 6.67
N LEU A 50 0.63 16.47 5.64
CA LEU A 50 0.00 16.61 4.33
C LEU A 50 -1.52 16.47 4.44
N LYS A 51 -2.01 15.46 5.16
CA LYS A 51 -3.45 15.28 5.41
C LYS A 51 -4.05 16.55 6.05
N ALA A 52 -3.44 17.05 7.12
CA ALA A 52 -3.90 18.26 7.80
C ALA A 52 -3.87 19.51 6.90
N GLU A 53 -2.83 19.68 6.07
CA GLU A 53 -2.72 20.78 5.12
C GLU A 53 -3.85 20.73 4.08
N PHE A 54 -4.04 19.59 3.42
CA PHE A 54 -5.12 19.39 2.45
C PHE A 54 -6.52 19.52 3.08
N ASP A 55 -6.68 19.18 4.36
CA ASP A 55 -7.92 19.40 5.13
C ASP A 55 -8.29 20.88 5.24
N THR A 56 -7.30 21.78 5.36
CA THR A 56 -7.58 23.22 5.40
C THR A 56 -8.18 23.74 4.09
N TYR A 57 -7.70 23.25 2.93
CA TYR A 57 -8.22 23.63 1.62
C TYR A 57 -9.56 22.95 1.32
N ARG A 58 -9.73 21.70 1.76
CA ARG A 58 -11.02 20.98 1.68
C ARG A 58 -12.12 21.73 2.42
N ALA A 59 -11.85 22.22 3.63
CA ALA A 59 -12.82 22.99 4.42
C ALA A 59 -13.23 24.31 3.72
N LYS A 60 -12.29 24.94 3.01
CA LYS A 60 -12.54 26.16 2.22
C LYS A 60 -13.17 25.88 0.85
N LYS A 61 -13.22 24.61 0.42
CA LYS A 61 -13.63 24.18 -0.94
C LYS A 61 -12.73 24.77 -2.03
N GLU A 62 -11.47 25.00 -1.70
CA GLU A 62 -10.46 25.57 -2.58
C GLU A 62 -9.53 24.48 -3.13
N GLN A 63 -8.93 24.77 -4.27
CA GLN A 63 -7.84 23.97 -4.82
C GLN A 63 -6.55 24.24 -4.04
N HIS A 64 -5.74 23.21 -3.82
CA HIS A 64 -4.44 23.35 -3.18
C HIS A 64 -3.45 24.08 -4.12
N PRO A 65 -2.56 24.97 -3.63
CA PRO A 65 -1.58 25.67 -4.47
C PRO A 65 -0.74 24.73 -5.34
N TRP A 66 -0.29 23.59 -4.79
CA TRP A 66 0.40 22.56 -5.58
C TRP A 66 -0.47 21.95 -6.69
N GLN A 67 -1.79 21.79 -6.50
CA GLN A 67 -2.63 21.31 -7.60
C GLN A 67 -2.63 22.33 -8.76
N ILE A 68 -2.61 23.64 -8.46
CA ILE A 68 -2.49 24.69 -9.49
C ILE A 68 -1.10 24.64 -10.15
N GLU A 69 -0.04 24.63 -9.35
CA GLU A 69 1.36 24.60 -9.80
C GLU A 69 1.64 23.42 -10.74
N PHE A 70 1.17 22.23 -10.35
CA PHE A 70 1.34 20.98 -11.12
C PHE A 70 0.21 20.74 -12.12
N LYS A 71 -0.66 21.73 -12.38
CA LYS A 71 -1.73 21.70 -13.40
C LYS A 71 -2.70 20.51 -13.24
N VAL A 72 -3.03 20.17 -11.99
CA VAL A 72 -4.02 19.16 -11.65
C VAL A 72 -5.40 19.82 -11.53
N ASP A 73 -6.29 19.55 -12.48
CA ASP A 73 -7.67 20.08 -12.46
C ASP A 73 -8.57 19.27 -11.51
N ALA A 74 -8.30 19.40 -10.22
CA ALA A 74 -9.07 18.78 -9.15
C ALA A 74 -8.93 19.60 -7.86
N LYS A 75 -9.82 19.35 -6.90
CA LYS A 75 -9.74 19.91 -5.54
C LYS A 75 -9.92 18.81 -4.49
N PRO A 76 -9.52 19.03 -3.23
CA PRO A 76 -9.65 18.04 -2.18
C PRO A 76 -11.13 17.67 -1.96
N PHE A 77 -11.46 16.37 -2.00
CA PHE A 77 -12.85 15.90 -2.00
C PHE A 77 -13.44 15.92 -0.59
N ALA A 78 -14.59 16.57 -0.42
CA ALA A 78 -15.32 16.59 0.85
C ALA A 78 -16.40 15.51 0.86
N HIS A 79 -16.29 14.55 1.78
CA HIS A 79 -17.25 13.46 1.92
C HIS A 79 -17.39 13.02 3.38
N LYS A 80 -18.62 12.63 3.78
CA LYS A 80 -18.92 12.18 5.15
C LYS A 80 -18.12 10.94 5.57
N ASP A 81 -17.74 10.10 4.61
CA ASP A 81 -16.98 8.86 4.84
C ASP A 81 -15.46 9.04 4.75
N LEU A 82 -14.94 10.24 4.43
CA LEU A 82 -13.51 10.42 4.20
C LEU A 82 -12.66 10.05 5.42
N GLU A 83 -13.11 10.39 6.62
CA GLU A 83 -12.46 9.98 7.88
C GLU A 83 -12.36 8.45 8.01
N ARG A 84 -13.46 7.74 7.67
CA ARG A 84 -13.47 6.28 7.63
C ARG A 84 -12.52 5.74 6.57
N TRP A 85 -12.52 6.34 5.38
CA TRP A 85 -11.69 5.94 4.25
C TRP A 85 -10.21 6.09 4.54
N ARG A 86 -9.79 7.07 5.35
CA ARG A 86 -8.39 7.27 5.74
C ARG A 86 -7.93 6.39 6.91
N HIS A 87 -8.86 5.82 7.68
CA HIS A 87 -8.51 5.04 8.86
C HIS A 87 -8.03 3.62 8.51
N THR A 88 -6.80 3.29 8.89
CA THR A 88 -6.06 2.08 8.47
C THR A 88 -6.77 0.74 8.68
N PHE A 89 -7.58 0.61 9.74
CA PHE A 89 -8.23 -0.67 10.09
C PHE A 89 -9.66 -0.81 9.56
N THR A 90 -10.24 0.28 9.05
CA THR A 90 -11.57 0.28 8.44
C THR A 90 -11.45 0.57 6.95
N GLY A 91 -10.94 1.75 6.60
CA GLY A 91 -10.69 2.16 5.23
C GLY A 91 -11.93 2.19 4.35
N VAL A 92 -11.67 2.32 3.06
CA VAL A 92 -12.62 1.97 2.00
C VAL A 92 -12.76 0.44 2.00
N GLN A 93 -13.98 -0.08 1.82
CA GLN A 93 -14.24 -1.52 1.89
C GLN A 93 -15.07 -1.98 0.68
N HIS A 94 -14.73 -3.15 0.15
CA HIS A 94 -15.55 -3.80 -0.85
C HIS A 94 -15.56 -5.32 -0.64
N LEU A 95 -16.75 -5.92 -0.67
CA LEU A 95 -16.91 -7.36 -0.61
C LEU A 95 -16.83 -7.93 -2.02
N HIS A 96 -15.79 -8.71 -2.27
CA HIS A 96 -15.70 -9.48 -3.50
C HIS A 96 -16.53 -10.76 -3.35
N GLU A 97 -17.81 -10.66 -3.74
CA GLU A 97 -18.83 -11.72 -3.61
C GLU A 97 -18.35 -13.10 -4.11
N PRO A 98 -17.69 -13.24 -5.28
CA PRO A 98 -17.28 -14.55 -5.78
C PRO A 98 -16.32 -15.31 -4.87
N THR A 99 -15.50 -14.62 -4.06
CA THR A 99 -14.54 -15.27 -3.15
C THR A 99 -14.90 -15.15 -1.67
N ASN A 100 -15.97 -14.39 -1.35
CA ASN A 100 -16.34 -14.00 0.00
C ASN A 100 -15.17 -13.34 0.77
N LEU A 101 -14.38 -12.52 0.07
CA LEU A 101 -13.28 -11.75 0.64
C LEU A 101 -13.70 -10.29 0.82
N LEU A 102 -13.65 -9.77 2.04
CA LEU A 102 -13.84 -8.34 2.29
C LEU A 102 -12.47 -7.64 2.18
N ILE A 103 -12.28 -6.89 1.10
CA ILE A 103 -11.06 -6.13 0.86
C ILE A 103 -11.19 -4.76 1.50
N PHE A 104 -10.11 -4.29 2.13
CA PHE A 104 -10.11 -2.97 2.75
C PHE A 104 -8.74 -2.31 2.75
N GLY A 105 -8.73 -0.98 2.85
CA GLY A 105 -7.50 -0.22 3.09
C GLY A 105 -7.75 1.27 3.29
N GLY A 106 -6.85 1.91 4.02
CA GLY A 106 -6.88 3.36 4.26
C GLY A 106 -6.23 4.13 3.10
N VAL A 107 -6.95 5.03 2.43
CA VAL A 107 -6.37 5.98 1.46
C VAL A 107 -5.65 7.11 2.18
N ASP A 108 -4.68 7.75 1.54
CA ASP A 108 -4.10 8.97 2.09
C ASP A 108 -5.00 10.16 1.83
N ASP A 109 -5.40 10.35 0.57
CA ASP A 109 -6.35 11.39 0.20
C ASP A 109 -7.16 11.04 -1.05
N VAL A 110 -8.24 11.78 -1.26
CA VAL A 110 -9.10 11.71 -2.43
C VAL A 110 -9.36 13.14 -2.90
N TRP A 111 -9.17 13.37 -4.19
CA TRP A 111 -9.56 14.62 -4.86
C TRP A 111 -10.77 14.38 -5.75
N VAL A 112 -11.41 15.46 -6.19
CA VAL A 112 -12.55 15.43 -7.11
C VAL A 112 -12.31 16.38 -8.28
N THR A 113 -12.56 15.90 -9.50
CA THR A 113 -12.48 16.70 -10.73
C THR A 113 -13.77 17.53 -10.91
N PRO A 114 -13.80 18.50 -11.86
CA PRO A 114 -15.03 19.18 -12.23
C PRO A 114 -16.15 18.26 -12.76
N ASP A 115 -15.80 17.07 -13.27
CA ASP A 115 -16.73 16.06 -13.78
C ASP A 115 -17.20 15.04 -12.72
N ASP A 116 -17.04 15.40 -11.44
CA ASP A 116 -17.37 14.59 -10.26
C ASP A 116 -16.68 13.20 -10.25
N GLU A 117 -15.49 13.09 -10.86
CA GLU A 117 -14.66 11.89 -10.76
C GLU A 117 -13.75 11.96 -9.54
N LEU A 118 -13.74 10.90 -8.75
CA LEU A 118 -12.79 10.75 -7.66
C LEU A 118 -11.42 10.39 -8.21
N VAL A 119 -10.41 11.01 -7.64
CA VAL A 119 -8.99 10.80 -7.96
C VAL A 119 -8.32 10.30 -6.69
N VAL A 120 -7.73 9.11 -6.77
CA VAL A 120 -6.95 8.55 -5.65
C VAL A 120 -5.62 9.29 -5.56
N VAL A 121 -5.26 9.65 -4.34
CA VAL A 121 -4.02 10.37 -4.05
C VAL A 121 -3.25 9.63 -2.99
N ASP A 122 -1.97 9.46 -3.24
CA ASP A 122 -1.11 8.65 -2.41
C ASP A 122 0.14 9.45 -2.02
N TYR A 123 0.40 9.53 -0.70
CA TYR A 123 1.46 10.36 -0.16
C TYR A 123 2.73 9.52 0.02
N LYS A 124 3.86 10.06 -0.43
CA LYS A 124 5.15 9.40 -0.33
C LYS A 124 6.20 10.37 0.20
N ALA A 125 7.00 9.89 1.15
CA ALA A 125 8.12 10.64 1.70
C ALA A 125 9.43 9.85 1.55
N THR A 126 10.51 10.52 1.16
CA THR A 126 11.86 9.93 1.08
C THR A 126 12.93 11.02 1.21
N ALA A 127 14.20 10.69 1.02
CA ALA A 127 15.31 11.65 0.96
C ALA A 127 16.37 11.19 -0.07
N LYS A 128 15.95 11.09 -1.34
CA LYS A 128 16.81 10.72 -2.47
C LYS A 128 17.51 11.96 -3.03
N ASN A 129 18.77 11.81 -3.45
CA ASN A 129 19.56 12.92 -4.03
C ASN A 129 19.04 13.42 -5.39
N LYS A 130 18.22 12.62 -6.08
CA LYS A 130 17.61 13.00 -7.36
C LYS A 130 16.22 13.55 -7.18
N GLU A 131 15.80 14.37 -8.12
CA GLU A 131 14.41 14.76 -8.24
C GLU A 131 13.53 13.55 -8.57
N ILE A 132 12.30 13.55 -8.06
CA ILE A 132 11.32 12.48 -8.28
C ILE A 132 10.13 13.11 -9.00
N THR A 133 9.98 12.77 -10.27
CA THR A 133 8.88 13.22 -11.14
C THR A 133 8.06 12.05 -11.69
N ASP A 134 8.50 10.82 -11.41
CA ASP A 134 7.82 9.58 -11.73
C ASP A 134 8.32 8.46 -10.81
N LEU A 135 7.60 7.36 -10.78
CA LEU A 135 8.01 6.12 -10.18
C LEU A 135 8.94 5.32 -11.12
N GLU A 136 10.17 5.06 -10.68
CA GLU A 136 11.10 4.09 -11.30
C GLU A 136 10.53 2.66 -11.41
N GLU A 137 11.03 1.87 -12.36
CA GLU A 137 10.78 0.43 -12.48
C GLU A 137 11.53 -0.33 -11.36
N SER A 138 10.79 -0.73 -10.32
CA SER A 138 11.36 -1.46 -9.19
C SER A 138 10.28 -2.15 -8.37
N LYS A 139 10.64 -3.26 -7.71
CA LYS A 139 9.70 -4.01 -6.84
C LYS A 139 8.99 -3.11 -5.80
N TRP A 140 9.65 -2.06 -5.31
CA TRP A 140 9.08 -1.10 -4.37
C TRP A 140 8.06 -0.17 -5.01
N HIS A 141 8.41 0.45 -6.13
CA HIS A 141 7.49 1.36 -6.81
C HIS A 141 6.33 0.62 -7.50
N ASP A 142 6.53 -0.63 -7.93
CA ASP A 142 5.43 -1.46 -8.44
C ASP A 142 4.40 -1.73 -7.33
N SER A 143 4.84 -1.82 -6.07
CA SER A 143 3.92 -1.93 -4.93
C SER A 143 3.13 -0.65 -4.67
N TYR A 144 3.66 0.51 -5.05
CA TYR A 144 2.94 1.79 -4.96
C TYR A 144 1.89 1.92 -6.06
N ARG A 145 2.19 1.46 -7.28
CA ARG A 145 1.21 1.37 -8.37
C ARG A 145 0.03 0.48 -8.00
N ARG A 146 0.33 -0.74 -7.55
CA ARG A 146 -0.70 -1.68 -7.09
C ARG A 146 -1.51 -1.15 -5.91
N GLN A 147 -0.88 -0.38 -5.03
CA GLN A 147 -1.58 0.28 -3.93
C GLN A 147 -2.62 1.28 -4.42
N MET A 148 -2.24 2.16 -5.36
CA MET A 148 -3.17 3.08 -6.03
C MET A 148 -4.34 2.33 -6.68
N GLU A 149 -4.03 1.29 -7.45
CA GLU A 149 -5.01 0.49 -8.21
C GLU A 149 -6.02 -0.20 -7.29
N VAL A 150 -5.56 -0.73 -6.15
CA VAL A 150 -6.48 -1.31 -5.16
C VAL A 150 -7.43 -0.27 -4.59
N TYR A 151 -6.99 0.96 -4.35
CA TYR A 151 -7.88 2.01 -3.87
C TYR A 151 -8.85 2.50 -4.94
N GLN A 152 -8.42 2.56 -6.21
CA GLN A 152 -9.32 2.85 -7.33
C GLN A 152 -10.43 1.81 -7.41
N TRP A 153 -10.06 0.52 -7.37
CA TRP A 153 -11.01 -0.59 -7.37
C TRP A 153 -11.94 -0.58 -6.15
N LEU A 154 -11.42 -0.29 -4.95
CA LEU A 154 -12.23 -0.21 -3.73
C LEU A 154 -13.29 0.92 -3.81
N LEU A 155 -12.91 2.11 -4.26
CA LEU A 155 -13.83 3.24 -4.40
C LEU A 155 -14.88 3.00 -5.50
N ARG A 156 -14.48 2.36 -6.62
CA ARG A 156 -15.42 1.87 -7.65
C ARG A 156 -16.41 0.86 -7.06
N GLY A 157 -15.92 -0.02 -6.21
CA GLY A 157 -16.72 -1.00 -5.47
C GLY A 157 -17.69 -0.39 -4.45
N GLU A 158 -17.43 0.82 -3.94
CA GLU A 158 -18.39 1.60 -3.13
C GLU A 158 -19.36 2.44 -4.01
N GLY A 159 -19.31 2.30 -5.35
CA GLY A 159 -20.23 2.91 -6.30
C GLY A 159 -19.82 4.29 -6.81
N HIS A 160 -18.59 4.73 -6.55
CA HIS A 160 -18.11 6.03 -7.02
C HIS A 160 -17.60 5.98 -8.46
N LYS A 161 -17.75 7.10 -9.17
CA LYS A 161 -17.04 7.34 -10.44
C LYS A 161 -15.60 7.69 -10.11
N VAL A 162 -14.64 6.88 -10.56
CA VAL A 162 -13.21 7.01 -10.19
C VAL A 162 -12.34 7.06 -11.44
N SER A 163 -11.51 8.10 -11.52
CA SER A 163 -10.54 8.27 -12.60
C SER A 163 -9.50 7.16 -12.62
N ASP A 164 -9.10 6.71 -13.81
CA ASP A 164 -7.92 5.84 -13.98
C ASP A 164 -6.64 6.56 -13.60
N THR A 165 -6.61 7.89 -13.64
CA THR A 165 -5.47 8.69 -13.23
C THR A 165 -5.55 8.95 -11.72
N GLY A 166 -4.57 8.45 -10.98
CA GLY A 166 -4.26 8.88 -9.62
C GLY A 166 -3.04 9.80 -9.58
N TYR A 167 -2.74 10.38 -8.42
CA TYR A 167 -1.57 11.23 -8.24
C TYR A 167 -0.74 10.81 -7.03
N PHE A 168 0.58 10.82 -7.21
CA PHE A 168 1.50 10.75 -6.10
C PHE A 168 1.87 12.16 -5.65
N VAL A 169 1.71 12.46 -4.36
CA VAL A 169 2.30 13.65 -3.73
C VAL A 169 3.57 13.19 -3.04
N TYR A 170 4.72 13.48 -3.66
CA TYR A 170 6.00 12.91 -3.28
C TYR A 170 6.89 13.97 -2.62
N ALA A 171 6.96 13.96 -1.29
CA ALA A 171 7.84 14.80 -0.49
C ALA A 171 9.26 14.20 -0.44
N ASN A 172 10.22 14.86 -1.09
CA ASN A 172 11.62 14.42 -1.10
C ASN A 172 12.47 15.34 -0.20
N GLY A 173 12.95 14.79 0.91
CA GLY A 173 13.82 15.44 1.87
C GLY A 173 15.19 15.76 1.26
N ILE A 174 15.64 16.98 1.51
CA ILE A 174 16.89 17.53 0.99
C ILE A 174 18.00 17.17 1.99
N ALA A 175 18.70 16.07 1.72
CA ALA A 175 19.85 15.60 2.51
C ALA A 175 21.18 16.20 2.01
N SER A 176 21.12 17.28 1.21
CA SER A 176 22.27 18.02 0.70
C SER A 176 22.27 19.42 1.32
N GLY A 177 23.28 19.77 2.11
CA GLY A 177 23.34 21.07 2.76
C GLY A 177 24.53 21.21 3.70
N LYS A 178 24.62 22.34 4.40
CA LYS A 178 25.72 22.67 5.32
C LYS A 178 25.61 21.98 6.69
N GLY A 179 24.48 21.34 7.00
CA GLY A 179 24.21 20.71 8.30
C GLY A 179 22.71 20.50 8.54
N PHE A 180 22.36 19.89 9.69
CA PHE A 180 20.99 19.52 10.03
C PHE A 180 20.13 20.69 10.58
N PHE A 181 20.69 21.56 11.43
CA PHE A 181 20.01 22.75 11.98
C PHE A 181 18.58 22.53 12.50
N ASN A 182 18.30 21.36 13.08
CA ASN A 182 16.97 20.94 13.55
C ASN A 182 15.86 21.05 12.47
N LYS A 183 16.21 20.93 11.19
CA LYS A 183 15.28 21.03 10.06
C LYS A 183 15.64 20.01 8.98
N VAL A 184 14.63 19.36 8.44
CA VAL A 184 14.72 18.70 7.14
C VAL A 184 13.84 19.50 6.18
N GLU A 185 14.44 20.00 5.11
CA GLU A 185 13.70 20.70 4.05
C GLU A 185 13.19 19.69 3.04
N PHE A 186 11.99 19.88 2.52
CA PHE A 186 11.41 18.99 1.53
C PHE A 186 11.16 19.75 0.23
N ARG A 187 11.42 19.07 -0.89
CA ARG A 187 10.89 19.44 -2.20
C ARG A 187 9.80 18.44 -2.56
N THR A 188 8.59 18.94 -2.76
CA THR A 188 7.43 18.11 -3.10
C THR A 188 7.15 18.20 -4.59
N ASN A 189 6.95 17.05 -5.23
CA ASN A 189 6.45 16.97 -6.59
C ASN A 189 5.11 16.23 -6.62
N ILE A 190 4.22 16.65 -7.52
CA ILE A 190 2.96 15.96 -7.80
C ILE A 190 3.01 15.47 -9.24
N PHE A 191 2.81 14.16 -9.45
CA PHE A 191 2.84 13.58 -10.79
C PHE A 191 1.75 12.50 -10.95
N PRO A 192 1.18 12.38 -12.17
CA PRO A 192 0.09 11.46 -12.43
C PRO A 192 0.60 10.02 -12.59
N TYR A 193 -0.27 9.07 -12.25
CA TYR A 193 -0.13 7.67 -12.60
C TYR A 193 -1.46 7.15 -13.14
N LYS A 194 -1.44 6.57 -14.34
CA LYS A 194 -2.61 5.90 -14.92
C LYS A 194 -2.64 4.45 -14.47
N GLY A 195 -3.52 4.11 -13.53
CA GLY A 195 -3.69 2.77 -12.98
C GLY A 195 -4.46 1.83 -13.92
N ASP A 196 -4.24 0.53 -13.71
CA ASP A 196 -5.03 -0.55 -14.28
C ASP A 196 -5.37 -1.57 -13.18
N ASP A 197 -6.63 -1.65 -12.79
CA ASP A 197 -7.11 -2.54 -11.72
C ASP A 197 -7.55 -3.93 -12.21
N LYS A 198 -7.42 -4.22 -13.51
CA LYS A 198 -7.85 -5.52 -14.10
C LYS A 198 -7.14 -6.73 -13.50
N TRP A 199 -5.97 -6.54 -12.87
CA TRP A 199 -5.24 -7.63 -12.22
C TRP A 199 -5.84 -8.04 -10.87
N ILE A 200 -6.67 -7.20 -10.26
CA ILE A 200 -7.17 -7.41 -8.90
C ILE A 200 -8.12 -8.60 -8.85
N GLU A 201 -9.13 -8.64 -9.70
CA GLU A 201 -10.11 -9.74 -9.80
C GLU A 201 -9.46 -11.13 -9.90
N PRO A 202 -8.55 -11.40 -10.85
CA PRO A 202 -7.86 -12.69 -10.91
C PRO A 202 -6.91 -12.91 -9.72
N ALA A 203 -6.32 -11.86 -9.13
CA ALA A 203 -5.50 -11.99 -7.93
C ALA A 203 -6.33 -12.41 -6.71
N LEU A 204 -7.52 -11.84 -6.50
CA LEU A 204 -8.43 -12.21 -5.41
C LEU A 204 -8.89 -13.66 -5.52
N THR A 205 -9.15 -14.12 -6.74
CA THR A 205 -9.47 -15.54 -7.02
C THR A 205 -8.30 -16.45 -6.62
N LYS A 206 -7.06 -16.10 -7.00
CA LYS A 206 -5.87 -16.87 -6.62
C LYS A 206 -5.59 -16.83 -5.11
N ILE A 207 -5.81 -15.69 -4.47
CA ILE A 207 -5.71 -15.55 -3.01
C ILE A 207 -6.64 -16.54 -2.31
N LYS A 208 -7.90 -16.60 -2.74
CA LYS A 208 -8.90 -17.53 -2.20
C LYS A 208 -8.48 -18.99 -2.38
N GLN A 209 -8.01 -19.36 -3.57
CA GLN A 209 -7.49 -20.71 -3.85
C GLN A 209 -6.33 -21.07 -2.92
N VAL A 210 -5.35 -20.17 -2.77
CA VAL A 210 -4.20 -20.40 -1.87
C VAL A 210 -4.66 -20.52 -0.42
N LEU A 211 -5.57 -19.66 0.05
CA LEU A 211 -6.11 -19.76 1.41
C LEU A 211 -6.76 -21.12 1.69
N GLU A 212 -7.30 -21.78 0.68
CA GLU A 212 -8.01 -23.07 0.80
C GLU A 212 -7.15 -24.28 0.44
N SER A 213 -5.98 -24.08 -0.16
CA SER A 213 -5.03 -25.13 -0.49
C SER A 213 -4.14 -25.52 0.69
N ASP A 214 -3.34 -26.56 0.46
CA ASP A 214 -2.14 -26.84 1.26
C ASP A 214 -1.12 -25.70 1.15
N MET A 215 -0.14 -25.72 2.06
CA MET A 215 0.93 -24.72 2.11
C MET A 215 1.65 -24.62 0.76
N PRO A 216 1.73 -23.42 0.15
CA PRO A 216 2.43 -23.22 -1.10
C PRO A 216 3.93 -23.55 -1.00
N LYS A 217 4.54 -23.87 -2.15
CA LYS A 217 5.99 -24.02 -2.28
C LYS A 217 6.70 -22.70 -1.96
N GLU A 218 7.97 -22.82 -1.57
CA GLU A 218 8.82 -21.65 -1.37
C GLU A 218 8.98 -20.87 -2.66
N ASP A 219 8.97 -19.54 -2.53
CA ASP A 219 9.31 -18.64 -3.61
C ASP A 219 10.85 -18.45 -3.64
N PRO A 220 11.53 -18.80 -4.75
CA PRO A 220 12.98 -18.66 -4.87
C PRO A 220 13.49 -17.21 -4.74
N GLU A 221 12.68 -16.21 -5.08
CA GLU A 221 13.05 -14.79 -4.98
C GLU A 221 12.71 -14.17 -3.61
N CYS A 222 12.03 -14.91 -2.74
CA CYS A 222 11.65 -14.43 -1.42
C CYS A 222 12.79 -14.60 -0.41
N GLU A 223 13.37 -13.48 0.01
CA GLU A 223 14.44 -13.44 1.03
C GLU A 223 14.05 -14.13 2.35
N HIS A 224 12.77 -14.07 2.74
CA HIS A 224 12.30 -14.72 3.96
C HIS A 224 12.19 -16.24 3.81
N CYS A 225 11.82 -16.74 2.63
CA CYS A 225 11.86 -18.17 2.35
C CYS A 225 13.31 -18.67 2.37
N ALA A 226 14.22 -17.95 1.70
CA ALA A 226 15.64 -18.27 1.69
C ALA A 226 16.24 -18.31 3.11
N TYR A 227 15.97 -17.29 3.92
CA TYR A 227 16.39 -17.24 5.33
C TYR A 227 15.84 -18.41 6.15
N ALA A 228 14.52 -18.67 6.06
CA ALA A 228 13.87 -19.73 6.82
C ALA A 228 14.42 -21.11 6.46
N ARG A 229 14.64 -21.37 5.16
CA ARG A 229 15.25 -22.62 4.67
C ARG A 229 16.66 -22.80 5.21
N ALA A 230 17.52 -21.80 5.05
CA ALA A 230 18.91 -21.86 5.51
C ALA A 230 19.01 -22.09 7.03
N ARG A 231 18.22 -21.35 7.82
CA ARG A 231 18.16 -21.53 9.28
C ARG A 231 17.68 -22.92 9.67
N THR A 232 16.64 -23.43 9.01
CA THR A 232 16.07 -24.75 9.30
C THR A 232 17.07 -25.86 9.01
N GLN A 233 17.75 -25.79 7.86
CA GLN A 233 18.77 -26.77 7.47
C GLN A 233 19.89 -26.86 8.50
N LEU A 234 20.48 -25.72 8.88
CA LEU A 234 21.55 -25.66 9.89
C LEU A 234 21.08 -26.17 11.27
N THR A 235 19.83 -25.89 11.64
CA THR A 235 19.25 -26.38 12.89
C THR A 235 19.14 -27.91 12.88
N ILE A 236 18.66 -28.50 11.79
CA ILE A 236 18.52 -29.95 11.64
C ILE A 236 19.90 -30.62 11.68
N GLU A 237 20.90 -30.06 11.01
CA GLU A 237 22.28 -30.55 11.03
C GLU A 237 22.86 -30.54 12.43
N ALA A 238 22.73 -29.43 13.16
CA ALA A 238 23.19 -29.31 14.54
C ALA A 238 22.54 -30.37 15.46
N LEU A 239 21.23 -30.61 15.32
CA LEU A 239 20.52 -31.62 16.09
C LEU A 239 20.97 -33.05 15.76
N LYS A 240 21.31 -33.34 14.50
CA LYS A 240 21.86 -34.65 14.11
C LYS A 240 23.25 -34.88 14.70
N THR A 241 24.13 -33.88 14.62
CA THR A 241 25.48 -33.96 15.21
C THR A 241 25.41 -34.18 16.73
N ALA A 242 24.55 -33.43 17.43
CA ALA A 242 24.39 -33.58 18.88
C ALA A 242 23.85 -34.96 19.32
N ARG A 243 23.08 -35.64 18.46
CA ARG A 243 22.60 -37.01 18.70
C ARG A 243 23.69 -38.07 18.47
N ASN A 244 24.60 -37.84 17.54
CA ASN A 244 25.68 -38.78 17.22
C ASN A 244 26.89 -38.64 18.17
N SER A 245 26.97 -37.55 18.93
CA SER A 245 28.00 -37.31 19.96
C SER A 245 27.61 -37.81 21.37
N LYS A 246 26.43 -38.40 21.53
CA LYS A 246 25.95 -39.02 22.77
C LYS A 246 25.84 -40.53 22.59
#